data_AF-A0A7K3KPT5-F1
#
_entry.id   AF-A0A7K3KPT5-F1
#
_cell.length_a   1.000
_cell.length_b   1.000
_cell.length_c   1.000
_cell.angle_alpha   90.00
_cell.angle_beta   90.00
_cell.angle_gamma   90.00
#
_symmetry.space_group_name_H-M   'P 1'
#
loop_
_entity.id
_entity.type
_entity.pdbx_description
1 polymer ?
#
loop_
_entity_poly.entity_id
_entity_poly.type
_entity_poly.pdbx_seq_one_letter_code
_entity_poly.pdbx_strand_id
1 'polypeptide(L)'
;FLLMAAEPAKEGGFLTAFMGTKGLLTAFIAAFVTVNVYKVCVKNNVTIRMPEEVPPNISQVFKDLIPFTVSVVLLYGLELLVKGTLGVTVAESIGTLIAPLFSAADGYLGITLIFGAYAFFWFVGIHGPSIVEPAIAAITYANIDVNLHLIQAGQHADKVITSGTQMFIVTMGGTGATLIVPFLFMWICKSERNRAIGRASVVPTFFGVNEPILFGAPIVLNPIFFVPFIFAPIVNVWIFKFFVDTLNMNSFSVNLPWVTPGPLGIVLGTNFQVLSFILAGLLVVVDT
;
A
#
# COMPACT_ATOMS: atom_id res chain seq x y z
N PHE A 1 -16.50 6.07 -11.13
CA PHE A 1 -16.41 5.22 -9.92
C PHE A 1 -17.78 4.97 -9.32
N LEU A 2 -18.48 5.99 -8.80
CA LEU A 2 -19.80 5.82 -8.14
C LEU A 2 -20.80 4.99 -8.97
N LEU A 3 -20.86 5.23 -10.28
CA LEU A 3 -21.72 4.47 -11.21
C LEU A 3 -21.51 2.95 -11.20
N MET A 4 -20.33 2.47 -10.79
CA MET A 4 -19.96 1.04 -10.74
C MET A 4 -19.87 0.50 -9.29
N ALA A 5 -19.97 1.38 -8.29
CA ALA A 5 -19.69 1.05 -6.89
C ALA A 5 -20.86 1.31 -5.94
N ALA A 6 -21.90 2.01 -6.41
CA ALA A 6 -23.09 2.30 -5.65
C ALA A 6 -24.30 1.62 -6.31
N GLU A 7 -25.09 0.91 -5.52
CA GLU A 7 -26.34 0.29 -5.97
C GLU A 7 -27.53 0.93 -5.27
N PRO A 8 -28.70 1.04 -5.91
CA PRO A 8 -29.89 1.55 -5.22
C PRO A 8 -30.30 0.60 -4.09
N ALA A 9 -30.47 1.13 -2.88
CA ALA A 9 -30.98 0.36 -1.75
C ALA A 9 -32.50 0.18 -1.85
N LYS A 10 -33.02 -0.97 -1.41
CA LYS A 10 -34.47 -1.27 -1.46
C LYS A 10 -35.34 -0.26 -0.72
N GLU A 11 -34.80 0.35 0.34
CA GLU A 11 -35.50 1.31 1.21
C GLU A 11 -35.22 2.79 0.85
N GLY A 12 -34.54 3.03 -0.29
CA GLY A 12 -34.08 4.36 -0.70
C GLY A 12 -32.63 4.63 -0.31
N GLY A 13 -31.96 5.51 -1.07
CA GLY A 13 -30.52 5.74 -0.95
C GLY A 13 -29.68 4.74 -1.76
N PHE A 14 -28.39 4.65 -1.45
CA PHE A 14 -27.44 3.79 -2.17
C PHE A 14 -26.66 2.90 -1.21
N LEU A 15 -26.44 1.65 -1.60
CA LEU A 15 -25.53 0.71 -0.94
C LEU A 15 -24.09 1.21 -1.08
N THR A 16 -23.39 1.30 0.05
CA THR A 16 -22.03 1.87 0.14
C THR A 16 -20.95 0.79 0.25
N ALA A 17 -21.30 -0.49 0.10
CA ALA A 17 -20.40 -1.62 0.33
C ALA A 17 -19.12 -1.57 -0.53
N PHE A 18 -19.21 -1.06 -1.76
CA PHE A 18 -18.07 -0.87 -2.65
C PHE A 18 -17.58 0.58 -2.70
N MET A 19 -18.10 1.49 -1.88
CA MET A 19 -17.60 2.87 -1.79
C MET A 19 -16.38 3.01 -0.87
N GLY A 20 -16.09 1.98 -0.07
CA GLY A 20 -14.87 1.84 0.73
C GLY A 20 -13.74 1.10 0.01
N THR A 21 -12.88 0.44 0.78
CA THR A 21 -11.68 -0.26 0.28
C THR A 21 -12.01 -1.36 -0.75
N LYS A 22 -13.16 -2.03 -0.62
CA LYS A 22 -13.64 -3.05 -1.56
C LYS A 22 -13.79 -2.55 -3.00
N GLY A 23 -14.00 -1.25 -3.20
CA GLY A 23 -14.11 -0.66 -4.55
C GLY A 23 -12.81 -0.09 -5.10
N LEU A 24 -11.68 -0.16 -4.41
CA LEU A 24 -10.47 0.58 -4.82
C LEU A 24 -9.97 0.16 -6.20
N LEU A 25 -10.02 -1.14 -6.53
CA LEU A 25 -9.64 -1.64 -7.86
C LEU A 25 -10.58 -1.12 -8.96
N THR A 26 -11.87 -1.07 -8.67
CA THR A 26 -12.88 -0.49 -9.56
C THR A 26 -12.67 1.01 -9.74
N ALA A 27 -12.20 1.71 -8.70
CA ALA A 27 -11.82 3.12 -8.79
C ALA A 27 -10.63 3.32 -9.73
N PHE A 28 -9.62 2.44 -9.69
CA PHE A 28 -8.51 2.49 -10.65
C PHE A 28 -8.96 2.27 -12.09
N ILE A 29 -9.80 1.26 -12.34
CA ILE A 29 -10.36 1.03 -13.68
C ILE A 29 -11.15 2.25 -14.15
N ALA A 30 -12.00 2.82 -13.29
CA ALA A 30 -12.73 4.04 -13.61
C ALA A 30 -11.79 5.18 -14.00
N ALA A 31 -10.75 5.42 -13.19
CA ALA A 31 -9.78 6.48 -13.43
C ALA A 31 -9.01 6.28 -14.74
N PHE A 32 -8.51 5.07 -15.00
CA PHE A 32 -7.79 4.77 -16.24
C PHE A 32 -8.67 4.92 -17.47
N VAL A 33 -9.91 4.42 -17.43
CA VAL A 33 -10.84 4.57 -18.56
C VAL A 33 -11.14 6.06 -18.78
N THR A 34 -11.53 6.79 -17.75
CA THR A 34 -11.86 8.23 -17.87
C THR A 34 -10.68 9.02 -18.41
N VAL A 35 -9.47 8.88 -17.84
CA VAL A 35 -8.30 9.64 -18.29
C VAL A 35 -7.93 9.32 -19.74
N ASN A 36 -8.00 8.04 -20.15
CA ASN A 36 -7.68 7.67 -21.53
C ASN A 36 -8.73 8.16 -22.53
N VAL A 37 -10.01 8.10 -22.18
CA VAL A 37 -11.09 8.68 -23.00
C VAL A 37 -10.87 10.17 -23.17
N TYR A 38 -10.62 10.90 -22.07
CA TYR A 38 -10.31 12.33 -22.13
C TYR A 38 -9.10 12.63 -23.02
N LYS A 39 -8.00 11.89 -22.84
CA LYS A 39 -6.80 12.04 -23.66
C LYS A 39 -7.10 11.84 -25.15
N VAL A 40 -7.86 10.82 -25.51
CA VAL A 40 -8.24 10.54 -26.90
C VAL A 40 -9.14 11.64 -27.46
N CYS A 41 -10.16 12.07 -26.74
CA CYS A 41 -11.06 13.12 -27.20
C CYS A 41 -10.34 14.46 -27.38
N VAL A 42 -9.52 14.87 -26.39
CA VAL A 42 -8.74 16.11 -26.45
C VAL A 42 -7.72 16.08 -27.58
N LYS A 43 -6.95 14.99 -27.72
CA LYS A 43 -5.94 14.85 -28.79
C LYS A 43 -6.55 14.95 -30.19
N ASN A 44 -7.78 14.44 -30.36
CA ASN A 44 -8.45 14.41 -31.66
C ASN A 44 -9.45 15.56 -31.86
N ASN A 45 -9.47 16.57 -30.97
CA ASN A 45 -10.42 17.69 -31.01
C ASN A 45 -11.90 17.25 -31.04
N VAL A 46 -12.22 16.13 -30.40
CA VAL A 46 -13.59 15.63 -30.21
C VAL A 46 -14.20 16.38 -29.04
N THR A 47 -14.53 17.65 -29.27
CA THR A 47 -15.03 18.59 -28.26
C THR A 47 -16.07 19.52 -28.88
N ILE A 48 -16.88 20.17 -28.04
CA ILE A 48 -17.78 21.23 -28.50
C ILE A 48 -16.99 22.55 -28.50
N ARG A 49 -16.92 23.19 -29.67
CA ARG A 49 -16.22 24.47 -29.83
C ARG A 49 -17.18 25.62 -29.56
N MET A 50 -16.75 26.55 -28.72
CA MET A 50 -17.47 27.79 -28.44
C MET A 50 -16.79 28.97 -29.16
N PRO A 51 -17.54 30.01 -29.55
CA PRO A 51 -16.99 31.27 -30.05
C PRO A 51 -16.01 31.94 -29.06
N GLU A 52 -15.14 32.82 -29.57
CA GLU A 52 -14.13 33.51 -28.77
C GLU A 52 -14.73 34.50 -27.75
N GLU A 53 -15.95 34.96 -28.00
CA GLU A 53 -16.70 35.87 -27.13
C GLU A 53 -17.19 35.17 -25.85
N VAL A 54 -17.16 33.83 -25.80
CA VAL A 54 -17.64 33.05 -24.66
C VAL A 54 -16.55 32.97 -23.59
N PRO A 55 -16.85 33.33 -22.32
CA PRO A 55 -15.87 33.28 -21.24
C PRO A 55 -15.15 31.92 -21.12
N PRO A 56 -13.83 31.90 -20.82
CA PRO A 56 -13.03 30.67 -20.79
C PRO A 56 -13.61 29.55 -19.92
N ASN A 57 -14.16 29.89 -18.75
CA ASN A 57 -14.76 28.91 -17.83
C ASN A 57 -15.97 28.20 -18.46
N ILE A 58 -16.80 28.91 -19.24
CA ILE A 58 -17.95 28.32 -19.93
C ILE A 58 -17.48 27.49 -21.12
N SER A 59 -16.53 28.02 -21.91
CA SER A 59 -15.93 27.31 -23.05
C SER A 59 -15.33 25.97 -22.63
N GLN A 60 -14.66 25.92 -21.47
CA GLN A 60 -14.07 24.69 -20.95
C GLN A 60 -15.12 23.61 -20.62
N VAL A 61 -16.23 23.98 -19.99
CA VAL A 61 -17.32 23.02 -19.66
C VAL A 61 -17.87 22.35 -20.92
N PHE A 62 -18.08 23.11 -22.00
CA PHE A 62 -18.54 22.56 -23.29
C PHE A 62 -17.48 21.69 -23.97
N LYS A 63 -16.19 22.06 -23.88
CA LYS A 63 -15.10 21.22 -24.37
C LYS A 63 -15.06 19.86 -23.67
N ASP A 64 -15.32 19.84 -22.38
CA ASP A 64 -15.30 18.62 -21.55
C ASP A 64 -16.57 17.76 -21.70
N LEU A 65 -17.66 18.30 -22.25
CA LEU A 65 -18.96 17.61 -22.30
C LEU A 65 -18.92 16.27 -23.04
N ILE A 66 -18.29 16.22 -24.22
CA ILE A 66 -18.18 14.98 -25.01
C ILE A 66 -17.27 13.97 -24.30
N PRO A 67 -16.02 14.31 -23.92
CA PRO A 67 -15.16 13.41 -23.13
C PRO A 67 -15.84 12.84 -21.88
N PHE A 68 -16.56 13.70 -21.14
CA PHE A 68 -17.29 13.33 -19.94
C PHE A 68 -18.41 12.32 -20.27
N THR A 69 -19.26 12.65 -21.25
CA THR A 69 -20.40 11.82 -21.63
C THR A 69 -19.96 10.44 -22.11
N VAL A 70 -18.92 10.38 -22.97
CA VAL A 70 -18.38 9.10 -23.45
C VAL A 70 -17.82 8.27 -22.30
N SER A 71 -17.11 8.90 -21.36
CA SER A 71 -16.59 8.21 -20.17
C SER A 71 -17.71 7.62 -19.32
N VAL A 72 -18.78 8.38 -19.08
CA VAL A 72 -19.95 7.93 -18.30
C VAL A 72 -20.66 6.78 -19.01
N VAL A 73 -20.93 6.90 -20.30
CA VAL A 73 -21.63 5.88 -21.10
C VAL A 73 -20.82 4.59 -21.14
N LEU A 74 -19.50 4.65 -21.33
CA LEU A 74 -18.65 3.46 -21.35
C LEU A 74 -18.64 2.75 -19.99
N LEU A 75 -18.43 3.48 -18.90
CA LEU A 75 -18.35 2.88 -17.56
C LEU A 75 -19.71 2.34 -17.11
N TYR A 76 -20.81 3.06 -17.37
CA TYR A 76 -22.14 2.60 -17.02
C TYR A 76 -22.61 1.46 -17.94
N GLY A 77 -22.26 1.51 -19.22
CA GLY A 77 -22.50 0.41 -20.16
C GLY A 77 -21.78 -0.88 -19.74
N LEU A 78 -20.54 -0.76 -19.27
CA LEU A 78 -19.80 -1.89 -18.68
C LEU A 78 -20.51 -2.45 -17.44
N GLU A 79 -20.96 -1.57 -16.53
CA GLU A 79 -21.72 -1.97 -15.34
C GLU A 79 -23.00 -2.74 -15.70
N LEU A 80 -23.79 -2.23 -16.65
CA LEU A 80 -25.01 -2.89 -17.11
C LEU A 80 -24.72 -4.22 -17.80
N LEU A 81 -23.66 -4.31 -18.60
CA LEU A 81 -23.26 -5.54 -19.27
C LEU A 81 -22.86 -6.62 -18.25
N VAL A 82 -22.04 -6.27 -17.27
CA VAL A 82 -21.60 -7.21 -16.24
C VAL A 82 -22.77 -7.65 -15.37
N LYS A 83 -23.64 -6.71 -14.97
CA LYS A 83 -24.87 -7.04 -14.24
C LYS A 83 -25.80 -7.95 -15.04
N GLY A 84 -25.99 -7.67 -16.32
CA GLY A 84 -26.87 -8.46 -17.20
C GLY A 84 -26.35 -9.85 -17.51
N THR A 85 -25.03 -10.08 -17.46
CA THR A 85 -24.39 -11.36 -17.80
C THR A 85 -24.05 -12.20 -16.57
N LEU A 86 -23.50 -11.59 -15.52
CA LEU A 86 -23.02 -12.26 -14.31
C LEU A 86 -23.93 -12.10 -13.10
N GLY A 87 -24.91 -11.19 -13.15
CA GLY A 87 -25.83 -10.92 -12.02
C GLY A 87 -25.20 -10.18 -10.84
N VAL A 88 -23.96 -9.71 -10.99
CA VAL A 88 -23.16 -9.02 -9.96
C VAL A 88 -22.63 -7.70 -10.50
N THR A 89 -22.14 -6.82 -9.61
CA THR A 89 -21.53 -5.54 -10.01
C THR A 89 -20.16 -5.75 -10.67
N VAL A 90 -19.65 -4.73 -11.39
CA VAL A 90 -18.26 -4.71 -11.85
C VAL A 90 -17.30 -4.81 -10.67
N ALA A 91 -17.59 -4.12 -9.56
CA ALA A 91 -16.75 -4.13 -8.37
C ALA A 91 -16.61 -5.52 -7.74
N GLU A 92 -17.73 -6.22 -7.58
CA GLU A 92 -17.75 -7.60 -7.08
C GLU A 92 -17.03 -8.57 -8.01
N SER A 93 -17.22 -8.41 -9.33
CA SER A 93 -16.58 -9.25 -10.34
C SER A 93 -15.06 -9.13 -10.30
N ILE A 94 -14.55 -7.89 -10.20
CA ILE A 94 -13.11 -7.64 -10.10
C ILE A 94 -12.54 -8.22 -8.81
N GLY A 95 -13.24 -8.02 -7.68
CA GLY A 95 -12.83 -8.58 -6.40
C GLY A 95 -12.73 -10.10 -6.44
N THR A 96 -13.73 -10.76 -7.02
CA THR A 96 -13.77 -12.23 -7.18
C THR A 96 -12.66 -12.75 -8.08
N LEU A 97 -12.41 -12.07 -9.21
CA LEU A 97 -11.39 -12.45 -10.18
C LEU A 97 -9.97 -12.39 -9.58
N ILE A 98 -9.71 -11.41 -8.71
CA ILE A 98 -8.37 -11.15 -8.16
C ILE A 98 -8.16 -11.83 -6.80
N ALA A 99 -9.22 -12.27 -6.11
CA ALA A 99 -9.13 -12.93 -4.81
C ALA A 99 -8.10 -14.08 -4.73
N PRO A 100 -7.97 -14.99 -5.74
CA PRO A 100 -6.95 -16.04 -5.71
C PRO A 100 -5.52 -15.48 -5.72
N LEU A 101 -5.28 -14.42 -6.49
CA LEU A 101 -3.98 -13.74 -6.55
C LEU A 101 -3.65 -13.11 -5.19
N PHE A 102 -4.61 -12.46 -4.55
CA PHE A 102 -4.44 -11.87 -3.23
C PHE A 102 -4.19 -12.92 -2.15
N SER A 103 -4.91 -14.04 -2.20
CA SER A 103 -4.66 -15.17 -1.29
C SER A 103 -3.27 -15.76 -1.50
N ALA A 104 -2.81 -15.91 -2.75
CA ALA A 104 -1.46 -16.39 -3.05
C ALA A 104 -0.38 -15.39 -2.59
N ALA A 105 -0.64 -14.09 -2.76
CA ALA A 105 0.25 -13.01 -2.33
C ALA A 105 0.44 -13.02 -0.80
N ASP A 106 -0.60 -13.27 -0.02
CA ASP A 106 -0.56 -13.29 1.46
C ASP A 106 0.20 -14.51 2.03
N GLY A 107 0.51 -15.50 1.19
CA GLY A 107 1.37 -16.63 1.53
C GLY A 107 2.85 -16.27 1.64
N TYR A 108 3.65 -17.13 2.28
CA TYR A 108 5.08 -16.90 2.50
C TYR A 108 5.87 -16.53 1.23
N LEU A 109 5.62 -17.22 0.12
CA LEU A 109 6.28 -16.90 -1.15
C LEU A 109 5.90 -15.50 -1.66
N GLY A 110 4.62 -15.15 -1.57
CA GLY A 110 4.11 -13.87 -2.04
C GLY A 110 4.67 -12.70 -1.23
N ILE A 111 4.62 -12.77 0.10
CA ILE A 111 5.19 -11.73 0.98
C ILE A 111 6.72 -11.62 0.80
N THR A 112 7.43 -12.73 0.55
CA THR A 112 8.86 -12.70 0.23
C THR A 112 9.14 -11.94 -1.05
N LEU A 113 8.42 -12.22 -2.13
CA LEU A 113 8.63 -11.55 -3.41
C LEU A 113 8.26 -10.07 -3.34
N ILE A 114 7.13 -9.74 -2.71
CA ILE A 114 6.66 -8.38 -2.54
C ILE A 114 7.67 -7.57 -1.73
N PHE A 115 7.95 -7.99 -0.49
CA PHE A 115 8.77 -7.21 0.44
C PHE A 115 10.27 -7.31 0.16
N GLY A 116 10.73 -8.40 -0.42
CA GLY A 116 12.07 -8.49 -1.00
C GLY A 116 12.28 -7.51 -2.15
N ALA A 117 11.27 -7.26 -2.98
CA ALA A 117 11.36 -6.28 -4.07
C ALA A 117 11.54 -4.84 -3.56
N TYR A 118 10.91 -4.46 -2.44
CA TYR A 118 11.15 -3.15 -1.81
C TYR A 118 12.63 -2.92 -1.54
N ALA A 119 13.26 -3.89 -0.86
CA ALA A 119 14.68 -3.82 -0.52
C ALA A 119 15.57 -3.92 -1.77
N PHE A 120 15.24 -4.80 -2.72
CA PHE A 120 16.01 -4.94 -3.95
C PHE A 120 16.06 -3.65 -4.77
N PHE A 121 14.90 -3.00 -5.00
CA PHE A 121 14.87 -1.75 -5.75
C PHE A 121 15.68 -0.65 -5.04
N TRP A 122 15.56 -0.52 -3.72
CA TRP A 122 16.36 0.45 -2.96
C TRP A 122 17.85 0.13 -3.00
N PHE A 123 18.23 -1.14 -2.95
CA PHE A 123 19.62 -1.55 -3.08
C PHE A 123 20.23 -1.10 -4.41
N VAL A 124 19.46 -1.15 -5.51
CA VAL A 124 19.91 -0.67 -6.84
C VAL A 124 19.72 0.85 -7.04
N GLY A 125 19.33 1.59 -6.00
CA GLY A 125 19.20 3.04 -6.02
C GLY A 125 17.85 3.57 -6.52
N ILE A 126 16.83 2.72 -6.61
CA ILE A 126 15.46 3.09 -6.98
C ILE A 126 14.59 3.07 -5.73
N HIS A 127 13.75 4.09 -5.49
CA HIS A 127 12.90 4.12 -4.31
C HIS A 127 11.87 2.97 -4.31
N GLY A 128 12.20 1.86 -3.63
CA GLY A 128 11.46 0.60 -3.67
C GLY A 128 9.97 0.72 -3.35
N PRO A 129 9.58 1.41 -2.26
CA PRO A 129 8.17 1.64 -1.96
C PRO A 129 7.40 2.29 -3.11
N SER A 130 7.98 3.25 -3.80
CA SER A 130 7.29 3.94 -4.89
C SER A 130 7.07 3.06 -6.12
N ILE A 131 7.83 1.97 -6.26
CA ILE A 131 7.65 1.00 -7.34
C ILE A 131 6.64 -0.08 -6.96
N VAL A 132 6.73 -0.59 -5.73
CA VAL A 132 5.97 -1.78 -5.32
C VAL A 132 4.60 -1.42 -4.74
N GLU A 133 4.48 -0.34 -3.95
CA GLU A 133 3.22 0.06 -3.31
C GLU A 133 2.05 0.21 -4.29
N PRO A 134 2.19 0.87 -5.46
CA PRO A 134 1.06 1.04 -6.38
C PRO A 134 0.46 -0.28 -6.83
N ALA A 135 1.26 -1.34 -6.92
CA ALA A 135 0.82 -2.67 -7.34
C ALA A 135 0.03 -3.41 -6.24
N ILE A 136 0.28 -3.11 -4.97
CA ILE A 136 -0.34 -3.80 -3.82
C ILE A 136 -1.30 -2.90 -3.02
N ALA A 137 -1.38 -1.60 -3.29
CA ALA A 137 -2.15 -0.65 -2.50
C ALA A 137 -3.60 -1.10 -2.25
N ALA A 138 -4.26 -1.65 -3.27
CA ALA A 138 -5.62 -2.15 -3.15
C ALA A 138 -5.78 -3.27 -2.11
N ILE A 139 -4.93 -4.31 -2.18
CA ILE A 139 -4.99 -5.41 -1.20
C ILE A 139 -4.59 -4.92 0.19
N THR A 140 -3.55 -4.09 0.27
CA THR A 140 -3.01 -3.53 1.53
C THR A 140 -4.08 -2.81 2.34
N TYR A 141 -4.89 -1.95 1.72
CA TYR A 141 -5.96 -1.23 2.41
C TYR A 141 -7.23 -2.07 2.60
N ALA A 142 -7.56 -2.94 1.64
CA ALA A 142 -8.69 -3.86 1.78
C ALA A 142 -8.51 -4.82 2.97
N ASN A 143 -7.31 -5.35 3.16
CA ASN A 143 -7.01 -6.29 4.24
C ASN A 143 -7.10 -5.66 5.63
N ILE A 144 -6.81 -4.36 5.78
CA ILE A 144 -7.01 -3.66 7.06
C ILE A 144 -8.48 -3.60 7.43
N ASP A 145 -9.34 -3.28 6.47
CA ASP A 145 -10.79 -3.26 6.65
C ASP A 145 -11.34 -4.66 6.97
N VAL A 146 -10.86 -5.69 6.27
CA VAL A 146 -11.16 -7.10 6.56
C VAL A 146 -10.76 -7.46 7.99
N ASN A 147 -9.53 -7.16 8.40
CA ASN A 147 -9.04 -7.46 9.75
C ASN A 147 -9.85 -6.72 10.83
N LEU A 148 -10.19 -5.45 10.61
CA LEU A 148 -11.02 -4.68 11.53
C LEU A 148 -12.40 -5.35 11.71
N HIS A 149 -13.04 -5.76 10.62
CA HIS A 149 -14.33 -6.46 10.68
C HIS A 149 -14.23 -7.83 11.35
N LEU A 150 -13.16 -8.60 11.10
CA LEU A 150 -12.93 -9.87 11.78
C LEU A 150 -12.82 -9.67 13.30
N ILE A 151 -12.03 -8.70 13.75
CA ILE A 151 -11.88 -8.38 15.17
C ILE A 151 -13.20 -7.93 15.78
N GLN A 152 -13.97 -7.07 15.11
CA GLN A 152 -15.29 -6.62 15.57
C GLN A 152 -16.29 -7.78 15.69
N ALA A 153 -16.16 -8.80 14.85
CA ALA A 153 -16.95 -10.03 14.91
C ALA A 153 -16.42 -11.05 15.93
N GLY A 154 -15.36 -10.72 16.69
CA GLY A 154 -14.71 -11.63 17.63
C GLY A 154 -13.93 -12.77 16.96
N GLN A 155 -13.55 -12.58 15.69
CA GLN A 155 -12.79 -13.52 14.87
C GLN A 155 -11.30 -13.12 14.79
N HIS A 156 -10.47 -14.05 14.34
CA HIS A 156 -9.03 -13.84 14.17
C HIS A 156 -8.73 -13.04 12.90
N ALA A 157 -8.03 -11.92 13.03
CA ALA A 157 -7.54 -11.11 11.91
C ALA A 157 -6.25 -11.71 11.34
N ASP A 158 -6.38 -12.41 10.21
CA ASP A 158 -5.34 -13.25 9.62
C ASP A 158 -4.64 -12.63 8.41
N LYS A 159 -5.12 -11.49 7.88
CA LYS A 159 -4.55 -10.91 6.65
C LYS A 159 -3.25 -10.18 6.97
N VAL A 160 -2.13 -10.66 6.43
CA VAL A 160 -0.80 -10.11 6.75
C VAL A 160 -0.35 -9.03 5.80
N ILE A 161 -0.83 -8.98 4.55
CA ILE A 161 -0.52 -7.85 3.65
C ILE A 161 -1.38 -6.66 4.05
N THR A 162 -0.80 -5.75 4.83
CA THR A 162 -1.43 -4.52 5.31
C THR A 162 -0.44 -3.36 5.24
N SER A 163 -0.93 -2.12 5.37
CA SER A 163 -0.06 -0.94 5.37
C SER A 163 0.90 -0.97 6.57
N GLY A 164 0.42 -1.40 7.74
CA GLY A 164 1.21 -1.54 8.95
C GLY A 164 2.32 -2.59 8.81
N THR A 165 2.07 -3.70 8.12
CA THR A 165 3.11 -4.71 7.82
C THR A 165 4.23 -4.10 7.00
N GLN A 166 3.88 -3.35 5.96
CA GLN A 166 4.88 -2.67 5.16
C GLN A 166 5.67 -1.67 6.02
N MET A 167 4.97 -0.76 6.70
CA MET A 167 5.58 0.40 7.37
C MET A 167 6.39 0.03 8.62
N PHE A 168 5.88 -0.91 9.43
CA PHE A 168 6.39 -1.13 10.79
C PHE A 168 7.07 -2.49 10.98
N ILE A 169 6.88 -3.45 10.07
CA ILE A 169 7.57 -4.75 10.10
C ILE A 169 8.69 -4.79 9.06
N VAL A 170 8.34 -4.54 7.80
CA VAL A 170 9.24 -4.70 6.66
C VAL A 170 10.21 -3.52 6.54
N THR A 171 9.68 -2.29 6.59
CA THR A 171 10.49 -1.07 6.51
C THR A 171 10.71 -0.46 7.89
N MET A 172 10.94 -1.31 8.91
CA MET A 172 11.16 -0.83 10.28
C MET A 172 12.40 0.07 10.33
N GLY A 173 12.16 1.36 10.52
CA GLY A 173 13.18 2.40 10.47
C GLY A 173 13.67 2.77 9.07
N GLY A 174 12.89 2.48 8.04
CA GLY A 174 13.19 2.71 6.63
C GLY A 174 13.37 1.41 5.84
N THR A 175 13.59 1.51 4.53
CA THR A 175 13.70 0.31 3.69
C THR A 175 14.92 -0.52 4.07
N GLY A 176 14.75 -1.84 4.20
CA GLY A 176 15.80 -2.77 4.63
C GLY A 176 15.85 -3.00 6.14
N ALA A 177 14.78 -2.65 6.88
CA ALA A 177 14.68 -2.82 8.33
C ALA A 177 15.82 -2.15 9.11
N THR A 178 16.16 -0.91 8.75
CA THR A 178 17.39 -0.27 9.21
C THR A 178 17.31 0.39 10.57
N LEU A 179 16.24 0.22 11.36
CA LEU A 179 16.05 0.92 12.64
C LEU A 179 17.29 0.89 13.54
N ILE A 180 17.90 -0.28 13.66
CA ILE A 180 19.04 -0.52 14.56
C ILE A 180 20.38 -0.17 13.92
N VAL A 181 20.47 -0.15 12.59
CA VAL A 181 21.72 0.06 11.84
C VAL A 181 22.44 1.38 12.22
N PRO A 182 21.78 2.54 12.32
CA PRO A 182 22.42 3.78 12.81
C PRO A 182 23.03 3.66 14.19
N PHE A 183 22.42 2.89 15.09
CA PHE A 183 22.93 2.65 16.43
C PHE A 183 24.20 1.79 16.42
N LEU A 184 24.23 0.75 15.60
CA LEU A 184 25.43 -0.07 15.38
C LEU A 184 26.58 0.79 14.83
N PHE A 185 26.28 1.68 13.88
CA PHE A 185 27.26 2.63 13.34
C PHE A 185 27.76 3.61 14.39
N MET A 186 26.86 4.13 15.23
CA MET A 186 27.19 5.08 16.29
C MET A 186 28.06 4.46 17.39
N TRP A 187 27.75 3.24 17.84
CA TRP A 187 28.36 2.63 19.03
C TRP A 187 29.48 1.63 18.73
N ILE A 188 29.35 0.83 17.67
CA ILE A 188 30.23 -0.33 17.42
C ILE A 188 31.36 0.02 16.45
N CYS A 189 31.06 0.80 15.41
CA CYS A 189 32.06 1.11 14.38
C CYS A 189 33.27 1.84 14.98
N LYS A 190 34.49 1.54 14.50
CA LYS A 190 35.73 2.21 14.94
C LYS A 190 36.00 3.52 14.21
N SER A 191 35.53 3.65 12.96
CA SER A 191 35.73 4.83 12.12
C SER A 191 34.93 6.03 12.62
N GLU A 192 35.58 7.18 12.79
CA GLU A 192 34.92 8.43 13.16
C GLU A 192 33.85 8.86 12.16
N ARG A 193 34.12 8.66 10.87
CA ARG A 193 33.16 8.93 9.78
C ARG A 193 31.89 8.10 9.96
N ASN A 194 32.02 6.79 10.15
CA ASN A 194 30.86 5.90 10.30
C ASN A 194 30.08 6.22 11.58
N ARG A 195 30.76 6.55 12.68
CA ARG A 195 30.09 7.00 13.92
C ARG A 195 29.32 8.30 13.73
N ALA A 196 29.88 9.26 12.98
CA ALA A 196 29.20 10.51 12.67
C ALA A 196 27.94 10.28 11.81
N ILE A 197 28.03 9.42 10.79
CA ILE A 197 26.88 9.02 9.97
C ILE A 197 25.81 8.35 10.83
N GLY A 198 26.20 7.40 11.69
CA GLY A 198 25.28 6.74 12.63
C GLY A 198 24.52 7.74 13.49
N ARG A 199 25.23 8.66 14.16
CA ARG A 199 24.62 9.72 14.98
C ARG A 199 23.64 10.60 14.19
N ALA A 200 24.00 10.99 12.97
CA ALA A 200 23.14 11.82 12.12
C ALA A 200 21.88 11.06 11.64
N SER A 201 21.92 9.74 11.60
CA SER A 201 20.85 8.90 11.05
C SER A 201 19.86 8.38 12.09
N VAL A 202 20.24 8.30 13.39
CA VAL A 202 19.38 7.74 14.45
C VAL A 202 17.99 8.37 14.48
N VAL A 203 17.91 9.70 14.53
CA VAL A 203 16.61 10.40 14.65
C VAL A 203 15.75 10.19 13.39
N PRO A 204 16.23 10.47 12.15
CA PRO A 204 15.46 10.19 10.95
C PRO A 204 14.93 8.75 10.87
N THR A 205 15.77 7.78 11.23
CA THR A 205 15.45 6.36 11.13
C THR A 205 14.33 5.96 12.11
N PHE A 206 14.19 6.59 13.28
CA PHE A 206 12.98 6.37 14.10
C PHE A 206 11.69 6.73 13.38
N PHE A 207 11.71 7.71 12.48
CA PHE A 207 10.53 8.15 11.73
C PHE A 207 10.48 7.54 10.32
N GLY A 208 11.16 6.42 10.10
CA GLY A 208 11.13 5.68 8.83
C GLY A 208 11.97 6.29 7.70
N VAL A 209 12.76 7.34 7.99
CA VAL A 209 13.61 8.04 7.01
C VAL A 209 15.05 7.56 7.17
N ASN A 210 15.58 6.83 6.19
CA ASN A 210 16.90 6.19 6.31
C ASN A 210 17.90 6.58 5.21
N GLU A 211 17.57 7.55 4.36
CA GLU A 211 18.47 8.13 3.36
C GLU A 211 19.83 8.56 3.94
N PRO A 212 19.90 9.16 5.14
CA PRO A 212 21.18 9.51 5.74
C PRO A 212 22.14 8.31 5.94
N ILE A 213 21.61 7.14 6.34
CA ILE A 213 22.43 5.94 6.49
C ILE A 213 22.66 5.26 5.13
N LEU A 214 21.64 5.22 4.25
CA LEU A 214 21.74 4.57 2.95
C LEU A 214 22.82 5.20 2.06
N PHE A 215 22.88 6.53 2.02
CA PHE A 215 23.84 7.27 1.21
C PHE A 215 25.11 7.64 1.96
N GLY A 216 25.02 7.90 3.27
CA GLY A 216 26.17 8.25 4.10
C GLY A 216 27.12 7.06 4.32
N ALA A 217 26.58 5.88 4.61
CA ALA A 217 27.32 4.64 4.86
C ALA A 217 27.60 3.79 3.59
N PRO A 218 27.48 4.41 2.41
CA PRO A 218 26.98 3.82 1.16
C PRO A 218 26.51 2.36 1.28
N ILE A 219 25.28 2.16 1.73
CA ILE A 219 24.62 0.83 1.74
C ILE A 219 24.12 0.48 0.33
N VAL A 220 23.62 1.49 -0.40
CA VAL A 220 23.16 1.36 -1.79
C VAL A 220 24.32 0.84 -2.65
N LEU A 221 24.03 -0.18 -3.47
CA LEU A 221 24.97 -0.86 -4.37
C LEU A 221 26.20 -1.48 -3.70
N ASN A 222 26.24 -1.56 -2.37
CA ASN A 222 27.37 -2.14 -1.65
C ASN A 222 27.14 -3.64 -1.41
N PRO A 223 27.92 -4.53 -2.07
CA PRO A 223 27.67 -5.97 -2.02
C PRO A 223 27.80 -6.56 -0.61
N ILE A 224 28.53 -5.92 0.31
CA ILE A 224 28.64 -6.36 1.71
C ILE A 224 27.27 -6.27 2.41
N PHE A 225 26.49 -5.24 2.09
CA PHE A 225 25.18 -5.02 2.69
C PHE A 225 24.03 -5.66 1.92
N PHE A 226 24.27 -6.22 0.72
CA PHE A 226 23.22 -6.79 -0.13
C PHE A 226 22.36 -7.83 0.61
N VAL A 227 23.03 -8.80 1.24
CA VAL A 227 22.35 -9.89 1.94
C VAL A 227 21.53 -9.37 3.14
N PRO A 228 22.11 -8.67 4.13
CA PRO A 228 21.31 -8.21 5.27
C PRO A 228 20.21 -7.23 4.84
N PHE A 229 20.47 -6.34 3.88
CA PHE A 229 19.49 -5.34 3.44
C PHE A 229 18.24 -5.95 2.80
N ILE A 230 18.39 -7.07 2.07
CA ILE A 230 17.27 -7.76 1.41
C ILE A 230 16.61 -8.78 2.34
N PHE A 231 17.40 -9.52 3.13
CA PHE A 231 16.85 -10.61 3.93
C PHE A 231 16.25 -10.16 5.25
N ALA A 232 16.74 -9.09 5.89
CA ALA A 232 16.14 -8.57 7.12
C ALA A 232 14.62 -8.30 6.98
N PRO A 233 14.14 -7.53 5.98
CA PRO A 233 12.70 -7.33 5.79
C PRO A 233 11.93 -8.63 5.53
N ILE A 234 12.53 -9.59 4.81
CA ILE A 234 11.91 -10.90 4.53
C ILE A 234 11.76 -11.71 5.82
N VAL A 235 12.81 -11.76 6.64
CA VAL A 235 12.79 -12.45 7.94
C VAL A 235 11.77 -11.80 8.87
N ASN A 236 11.72 -10.46 8.92
CA ASN A 236 10.76 -9.75 9.75
C ASN A 236 9.31 -10.06 9.39
N VAL A 237 8.97 -10.09 8.09
CA VAL A 237 7.60 -10.43 7.68
C VAL A 237 7.28 -11.91 7.89
N TRP A 238 8.27 -12.81 7.80
CA TRP A 238 8.07 -14.22 8.13
C TRP A 238 7.79 -14.45 9.61
N ILE A 239 8.55 -13.76 10.48
CA ILE A 239 8.32 -13.78 11.93
C ILE A 239 6.93 -13.22 12.22
N PHE A 240 6.57 -12.07 11.64
CA PHE A 240 5.24 -11.50 11.81
C PHE A 240 4.14 -12.46 11.36
N LYS A 241 4.27 -13.08 10.18
CA LYS A 241 3.30 -14.06 9.70
C LYS A 241 3.20 -15.27 10.62
N PHE A 242 4.31 -15.75 11.18
CA PHE A 242 4.29 -16.81 12.18
C PHE A 242 3.52 -16.41 13.45
N PHE A 243 3.71 -15.18 13.93
CA PHE A 243 2.94 -14.65 15.06
C PHE A 243 1.44 -14.63 14.76
N VAL A 244 1.06 -14.23 13.55
CA VAL A 244 -0.35 -14.16 13.13
C VAL A 244 -0.95 -15.56 12.96
N ASP A 245 -0.33 -16.42 12.16
CA ASP A 245 -0.91 -17.69 11.75
C ASP A 245 -0.78 -18.77 12.84
N THR A 246 0.33 -18.78 13.59
CA THR A 246 0.66 -19.88 14.51
C THR A 246 0.47 -19.50 15.97
N LEU A 247 0.83 -18.27 16.37
CA LEU A 247 0.64 -17.79 17.74
C LEU A 247 -0.71 -17.11 17.96
N ASN A 248 -1.54 -17.04 16.91
CA ASN A 248 -2.88 -16.45 16.94
C ASN A 248 -2.88 -14.98 17.41
N MET A 249 -1.86 -14.21 17.00
CA MET A 249 -1.83 -12.76 17.15
C MET A 249 -2.68 -12.11 16.06
N ASN A 250 -3.63 -11.23 16.40
CA ASN A 250 -4.35 -10.50 15.37
C ASN A 250 -3.39 -9.59 14.59
N SER A 251 -3.51 -9.62 13.26
CA SER A 251 -2.78 -8.74 12.35
C SER A 251 -3.24 -7.26 12.48
N PHE A 252 -2.60 -6.38 11.72
CA PHE A 252 -2.91 -4.95 11.71
C PHE A 252 -4.36 -4.68 11.29
N SER A 253 -5.03 -3.79 12.02
CA SER A 253 -6.43 -3.38 11.77
C SER A 253 -6.63 -1.87 11.80
N VAL A 254 -5.55 -1.10 11.98
CA VAL A 254 -5.57 0.36 12.04
C VAL A 254 -4.50 0.92 11.12
N ASN A 255 -4.85 1.95 10.34
CA ASN A 255 -3.88 2.74 9.59
C ASN A 255 -3.26 3.79 10.50
N LEU A 256 -1.94 3.77 10.61
CA LEU A 256 -1.16 4.79 11.32
C LEU A 256 -0.29 5.57 10.31
N PRO A 257 0.09 6.82 10.61
CA PRO A 257 1.07 7.52 9.80
C PRO A 257 2.38 6.73 9.74
N TRP A 258 2.98 6.62 8.55
CA TRP A 258 4.22 5.85 8.35
C TRP A 258 5.40 6.37 9.16
N VAL A 259 5.39 7.65 9.53
CA VAL A 259 6.39 8.28 10.41
C VAL A 259 6.27 7.85 11.88
N THR A 260 5.27 7.05 12.24
CA THR A 260 5.16 6.53 13.62
C THR A 260 6.39 5.65 13.92
N PRO A 261 7.06 5.83 15.08
CA PRO A 261 8.20 4.99 15.43
C PRO A 261 7.89 3.49 15.32
N GLY A 262 8.70 2.76 14.55
CA GLY A 262 8.41 1.38 14.13
C GLY A 262 7.88 0.46 15.24
N PRO A 263 8.61 0.26 16.35
CA PRO A 263 8.16 -0.57 17.47
C PRO A 263 6.84 -0.12 18.09
N LEU A 264 6.61 1.19 18.14
CA LEU A 264 5.34 1.76 18.61
C LEU A 264 4.23 1.52 17.59
N GLY A 265 4.51 1.67 16.30
CA GLY A 265 3.58 1.38 15.20
C GLY A 265 3.10 -0.07 15.19
N ILE A 266 3.97 -1.04 15.51
CA ILE A 266 3.60 -2.46 15.68
C ILE A 266 2.53 -2.59 16.77
N VAL A 267 2.82 -2.08 17.97
CA VAL A 267 1.94 -2.21 19.14
C VAL A 267 0.60 -1.49 18.92
N LEU A 268 0.64 -0.25 18.44
CA LEU A 268 -0.56 0.55 18.19
C LEU A 268 -1.43 -0.06 17.08
N GLY A 269 -0.81 -0.47 15.98
CA GLY A 269 -1.52 -0.93 14.78
C GLY A 269 -2.16 -2.32 14.93
N THR A 270 -1.72 -3.08 15.93
CA THR A 270 -2.22 -4.42 16.29
C THR A 270 -2.97 -4.43 17.63
N ASN A 271 -3.52 -3.28 18.07
CA ASN A 271 -4.38 -3.15 19.25
C ASN A 271 -3.76 -3.59 20.59
N PHE A 272 -2.48 -3.27 20.83
CA PHE A 272 -1.81 -3.48 22.13
C PHE A 272 -1.86 -4.92 22.67
N GLN A 273 -1.91 -5.92 21.79
CA GLN A 273 -1.86 -7.32 22.22
C GLN A 273 -0.49 -7.60 22.87
N VAL A 274 -0.46 -8.49 23.86
CA VAL A 274 0.79 -8.90 24.53
C VAL A 274 1.83 -9.40 23.52
N LEU A 275 1.38 -10.21 22.54
CA LEU A 275 2.23 -10.71 21.46
C LEU A 275 2.83 -9.59 20.60
N SER A 276 2.16 -8.44 20.47
CA SER A 276 2.67 -7.30 19.71
C SER A 276 3.90 -6.67 20.36
N PHE A 277 3.92 -6.58 21.69
CA PHE A 277 5.10 -6.10 22.42
C PHE A 277 6.28 -7.06 22.30
N ILE A 278 6.00 -8.37 22.35
CA ILE A 278 7.01 -9.41 22.17
C ILE A 278 7.57 -9.35 20.75
N LEU A 279 6.71 -9.23 19.74
CA LEU A 279 7.12 -9.08 18.35
C LEU A 279 8.00 -7.85 18.15
N ALA A 280 7.57 -6.69 18.65
CA ALA A 280 8.34 -5.45 18.50
C ALA A 280 9.75 -5.56 19.11
N GLY A 281 9.87 -6.17 20.30
CA GLY A 281 11.16 -6.44 20.92
C GLY A 281 12.00 -7.45 20.13
N LEU A 282 11.36 -8.52 19.64
CA LEU A 282 12.04 -9.57 18.87
C LEU A 282 12.60 -9.03 17.55
N LEU A 283 11.83 -8.25 16.78
CA LEU A 283 12.31 -7.69 15.51
C LEU A 283 13.50 -6.75 15.71
N VAL A 284 13.48 -5.93 16.78
CA VAL A 284 14.64 -5.10 17.15
C VAL A 284 15.89 -5.94 17.39
N VAL A 285 15.77 -7.09 18.05
CA VAL A 285 16.90 -8.00 18.29
C VAL A 285 17.36 -8.68 17.00
N VAL A 286 16.43 -9.10 16.14
CA VAL A 286 16.72 -9.78 14.86
C VAL A 286 17.46 -8.85 13.90
N ASP A 287 17.15 -7.55 13.92
CA ASP A 287 17.75 -6.53 13.05
C ASP A 287 19.11 -5.98 13.56
N THR A 288 19.65 -6.53 14.66
CA THR A 288 20.94 -6.14 15.27
C THR A 288 22.12 -6.88 14.64
#